data_AF-A0A2E2IJ98-F1
#
_entry.id   AF-A0A2E2IJ98-F1
#
_cell.length_a   1.000
_cell.length_b   1.000
_cell.length_c   1.000
_cell.angle_alpha   90.00
_cell.angle_beta   90.00
_cell.angle_gamma   90.00
#
_symmetry.space_group_name_H-M   'P 1'
#
loop_
_entity.id
_entity.type
_entity.pdbx_description
1 polymer ?
#
loop_
_entity_poly.entity_id
_entity_poly.type
_entity_poly.pdbx_seq_one_letter_code
_entity_poly.pdbx_strand_id
1 'polypeptide(L)'
;MWCVARLELSRLFLSPFAWVMLALVQFLLAYLFLSHIEYFAQIQGQISAIPGAPGVTELVIAPLLNNAALVMLLIAPFITMRAFADEHRNHSLPLLISAPLSASQIVLGKYLGYLSFFLLQLLLIAFMPLSLMTGAAIDLYQLGAAMFGLLFLVASFVAAGTFISSLTTQPIIAAVMTFCLLFLLWIIDFAAASTLSGQINWLGWISLLGHFQPMLAGQVNSVDLSFFALFCIVFLLMTIRRLDAARLSQ
;
A
#
# COMPACT_ATOMS: atom_id res chain seq x y z
N MET A 1 6.08 -21.33 6.15
CA MET A 1 5.89 -19.96 5.64
C MET A 1 5.35 -19.93 4.21
N TRP A 2 6.09 -20.37 3.19
CA TRP A 2 5.65 -20.34 1.78
C TRP A 2 4.33 -21.07 1.50
N CYS A 3 4.10 -22.22 2.14
CA CYS A 3 2.84 -22.95 2.02
C CYS A 3 1.64 -22.12 2.51
N VAL A 4 1.80 -21.41 3.64
CA VAL A 4 0.77 -20.52 4.20
C VAL A 4 0.50 -19.35 3.26
N ALA A 5 1.54 -18.71 2.73
CA ALA A 5 1.40 -17.61 1.79
C ALA A 5 0.64 -18.02 0.52
N ARG A 6 0.98 -19.19 -0.06
CA ARG A 6 0.29 -19.72 -1.24
C ARG A 6 -1.18 -20.02 -0.94
N LEU A 7 -1.47 -20.61 0.21
CA LEU A 7 -2.83 -20.91 0.64
C LEU A 7 -3.67 -19.63 0.77
N GLU A 8 -3.14 -18.59 1.40
CA GLU A 8 -3.85 -17.32 1.57
C GLU A 8 -4.08 -16.60 0.25
N LEU A 9 -3.08 -16.58 -0.62
CA LEU A 9 -3.24 -16.05 -1.97
C LEU A 9 -4.35 -16.81 -2.73
N SER A 10 -4.34 -18.14 -2.68
CA SER A 10 -5.40 -18.94 -3.31
C SER A 10 -6.77 -18.66 -2.72
N ARG A 11 -6.89 -18.49 -1.38
CA ARG A 11 -8.15 -18.12 -0.73
C ARG A 11 -8.66 -16.75 -1.19
N LEU A 12 -7.77 -15.78 -1.37
CA LEU A 12 -8.13 -14.46 -1.90
C LEU A 12 -8.68 -14.57 -3.32
N PHE A 13 -7.97 -15.24 -4.24
CA PHE A 13 -8.41 -15.38 -5.63
C PHE A 13 -9.63 -16.30 -5.80
N LEU A 14 -9.91 -17.20 -4.86
CA LEU A 14 -11.16 -17.97 -4.85
C LEU A 14 -12.36 -17.13 -4.37
N SER A 15 -12.12 -16.00 -3.70
CA SER A 15 -13.17 -15.11 -3.24
C SER A 15 -13.62 -14.16 -4.37
N PRO A 16 -14.92 -14.08 -4.70
CA PRO A 16 -15.42 -13.12 -5.69
C PRO A 16 -15.11 -11.67 -5.33
N PHE A 17 -15.04 -11.37 -4.03
CA PHE A 17 -14.76 -10.04 -3.50
C PHE A 17 -13.39 -9.51 -3.96
N ALA A 18 -12.34 -10.34 -3.99
CA ALA A 18 -11.02 -9.92 -4.41
C ALA A 18 -11.00 -9.48 -5.88
N TRP A 19 -11.69 -10.20 -6.76
CA TRP A 19 -11.82 -9.85 -8.18
C TRP A 19 -12.58 -8.55 -8.39
N VAL A 20 -13.69 -8.36 -7.65
CA VAL A 20 -14.46 -7.11 -7.70
C VAL A 20 -13.60 -5.93 -7.25
N MET A 21 -12.78 -6.10 -6.20
CA MET A 21 -11.87 -5.06 -5.75
C MET A 21 -10.78 -4.75 -6.78
N LEU A 22 -10.12 -5.75 -7.36
CA LEU A 22 -9.14 -5.54 -8.44
C LEU A 22 -9.76 -4.76 -9.61
N ALA A 23 -10.95 -5.18 -10.05
CA ALA A 23 -11.65 -4.55 -11.16
C ALA A 23 -12.06 -3.11 -10.85
N LEU A 24 -12.62 -2.85 -9.66
CA LEU A 24 -13.04 -1.52 -9.23
C LEU A 24 -11.85 -0.56 -9.14
N VAL A 25 -10.75 -1.00 -8.53
CA VAL A 25 -9.51 -0.21 -8.45
C VAL A 25 -8.98 0.10 -9.82
N GLN A 26 -8.87 -0.92 -10.68
CA GLN A 26 -8.32 -0.75 -12.02
C GLN A 26 -9.20 0.20 -12.84
N PHE A 27 -10.53 0.09 -12.73
CA PHE A 27 -11.46 0.99 -13.40
C PHE A 27 -11.32 2.44 -12.92
N LEU A 28 -11.28 2.64 -11.60
CA LEU A 28 -11.11 3.96 -11.01
C LEU A 28 -9.78 4.60 -11.43
N LEU A 29 -8.67 3.85 -11.34
CA LEU A 29 -7.36 4.34 -11.74
C LEU A 29 -7.26 4.56 -13.25
N ALA A 30 -7.92 3.75 -14.08
CA ALA A 30 -7.96 3.95 -15.52
C ALA A 30 -8.70 5.23 -15.89
N TYR A 31 -9.81 5.53 -15.21
CA TYR A 31 -10.53 6.79 -15.37
C TYR A 31 -9.65 7.98 -14.99
N LEU A 32 -8.99 7.93 -13.83
CA LEU A 32 -8.07 9.00 -13.39
C LEU A 32 -6.88 9.15 -14.34
N PHE A 33 -6.31 8.05 -14.82
CA PHE A 33 -5.23 8.07 -15.81
C PHE A 33 -5.64 8.75 -17.11
N LEU A 34 -6.81 8.42 -17.64
CA LEU A 34 -7.34 9.05 -18.85
C LEU A 34 -7.59 10.55 -18.63
N SER A 35 -8.10 10.93 -17.45
CA SER A 35 -8.28 12.34 -17.09
C SER A 35 -6.97 13.12 -17.05
N HIS A 36 -5.88 12.50 -16.56
CA HIS A 36 -4.55 13.11 -16.54
C HIS A 36 -3.95 13.22 -17.94
N ILE A 37 -4.19 12.23 -18.82
CA ILE A 37 -3.79 12.31 -20.24
C ILE A 37 -4.53 13.44 -20.95
N GLU A 38 -5.83 13.56 -20.74
CA GLU A 38 -6.64 14.62 -21.35
C GLU A 38 -6.18 16.01 -20.89
N TYR A 39 -5.92 16.16 -19.58
CA TYR A 39 -5.34 17.37 -19.02
C TYR A 39 -3.98 17.69 -19.65
N PHE A 40 -3.09 16.71 -19.78
CA PHE A 40 -1.80 16.89 -20.43
C PHE A 40 -1.96 17.32 -21.89
N ALA A 41 -2.86 16.68 -22.66
CA ALA A 41 -3.09 16.99 -24.07
C ALA A 41 -3.60 18.42 -24.29
N GLN A 42 -4.41 18.95 -23.37
CA GLN A 42 -4.91 20.33 -23.44
C GLN A 42 -3.80 21.37 -23.24
N ILE A 43 -2.83 21.08 -22.36
CA ILE A 43 -1.79 22.05 -21.99
C ILE A 43 -0.50 21.83 -22.79
N GLN A 44 -0.34 20.69 -23.47
CA GLN A 44 0.84 20.35 -24.27
C GLN A 44 1.20 21.45 -25.28
N GLY A 45 0.21 22.05 -25.95
CA GLY A 45 0.45 23.14 -26.90
C GLY A 45 0.97 24.44 -26.27
N GLN A 46 0.73 24.66 -24.98
CA GLN A 46 1.24 25.81 -24.22
C GLN A 46 2.61 25.49 -23.61
N ILE A 47 2.81 24.25 -23.18
CA ILE A 47 4.01 23.76 -22.49
C ILE A 47 5.17 23.51 -23.47
N SER A 48 4.90 23.12 -24.72
CA SER A 48 5.95 22.89 -25.74
C SER A 48 6.77 24.14 -26.08
N ALA A 49 6.27 25.33 -25.74
CA ALA A 49 6.98 26.60 -25.92
C ALA A 49 7.95 26.92 -24.77
N ILE A 50 7.92 26.17 -23.66
CA ILE A 50 8.72 26.42 -22.46
C ILE A 50 9.89 25.40 -22.41
N PRO A 51 11.15 25.84 -22.47
CA PRO A 51 12.29 24.94 -22.28
C PRO A 51 12.33 24.41 -20.83
N GLY A 52 12.44 23.10 -20.66
CA GLY A 52 12.41 22.44 -19.34
C GLY A 52 11.01 22.15 -18.79
N ALA A 53 10.00 22.24 -19.64
CA ALA A 53 8.63 21.85 -19.36
C ALA A 53 8.50 20.45 -18.71
N PRO A 54 7.62 20.28 -17.70
CA PRO A 54 7.31 18.98 -17.10
C PRO A 54 6.87 17.96 -18.15
N GLY A 55 7.49 16.79 -18.14
CA GLY A 55 7.17 15.70 -19.07
C GLY A 55 5.87 14.95 -18.72
N VAL A 56 5.53 13.97 -19.55
CA VAL A 56 4.41 13.03 -19.30
C VAL A 56 4.61 12.28 -17.98
N THR A 57 5.85 12.01 -17.59
CA THR A 57 6.18 11.37 -16.31
C THR A 57 5.70 12.19 -15.11
N GLU A 58 5.91 13.50 -15.13
CA GLU A 58 5.58 14.39 -14.01
C GLU A 58 4.11 14.79 -13.99
N LEU A 59 3.50 14.97 -15.15
CA LEU A 59 2.12 15.48 -15.26
C LEU A 59 1.06 14.38 -15.34
N VAL A 60 1.43 13.15 -15.69
CA VAL A 60 0.48 12.04 -15.82
C VAL A 60 0.81 10.90 -14.86
N ILE A 61 2.06 10.43 -14.87
CA ILE A 61 2.46 9.22 -14.13
C ILE A 61 2.55 9.50 -12.63
N ALA A 62 3.25 10.54 -12.21
CA ALA A 62 3.37 10.87 -10.79
C ALA A 62 1.99 11.14 -10.12
N PRO A 63 1.08 11.92 -10.71
CA PRO A 63 -0.27 12.10 -10.19
C PRO A 63 -1.10 10.81 -10.18
N LEU A 64 -0.96 9.95 -11.19
CA LEU A 64 -1.59 8.62 -11.19
C LEU A 64 -1.12 7.78 -10.01
N LEU A 65 0.18 7.69 -9.77
CA LEU A 65 0.74 6.89 -8.68
C LEU A 65 0.40 7.50 -7.30
N ASN A 66 0.32 8.82 -7.20
CA ASN A 66 -0.19 9.50 -6.02
C ASN A 66 -1.66 9.15 -5.74
N ASN A 67 -2.51 9.17 -6.77
CA ASN A 67 -3.90 8.73 -6.65
C ASN A 67 -3.98 7.25 -6.28
N ALA A 68 -3.11 6.41 -6.85
CA ALA A 68 -3.01 5.00 -6.49
C ALA A 68 -2.67 4.82 -5.00
N ALA A 69 -1.74 5.60 -4.45
CA ALA A 69 -1.44 5.57 -3.01
C ALA A 69 -2.68 5.83 -2.14
N LEU A 70 -3.50 6.82 -2.49
CA LEU A 70 -4.74 7.15 -1.78
C LEU A 70 -5.79 6.03 -1.90
N VAL A 71 -5.94 5.47 -3.10
CA VAL A 71 -6.86 4.36 -3.35
C VAL A 71 -6.41 3.11 -2.57
N MET A 72 -5.11 2.80 -2.55
CA MET A 72 -4.57 1.68 -1.76
C MET A 72 -4.76 1.88 -0.27
N LEU A 73 -4.62 3.11 0.24
CA LEU A 73 -4.89 3.44 1.64
C LEU A 73 -6.33 3.07 2.02
N LEU A 74 -7.30 3.32 1.14
CA LEU A 74 -8.69 2.96 1.36
C LEU A 74 -8.92 1.45 1.32
N ILE A 75 -8.26 0.73 0.42
CA ILE A 75 -8.56 -0.69 0.14
C ILE A 75 -7.75 -1.67 0.97
N ALA A 76 -6.53 -1.32 1.36
CA ALA A 76 -5.70 -2.14 2.24
C ALA A 76 -6.47 -2.64 3.47
N PRO A 77 -7.21 -1.79 4.23
CA PRO A 77 -8.07 -2.21 5.32
C PRO A 77 -9.07 -3.31 4.96
N PHE A 78 -9.77 -3.19 3.82
CA PHE A 78 -10.81 -4.16 3.41
C PHE A 78 -10.21 -5.50 2.97
N ILE A 79 -9.02 -5.49 2.40
CA ILE A 79 -8.34 -6.72 1.98
C ILE A 79 -7.73 -7.42 3.20
N THR A 80 -7.04 -6.70 4.08
CA THR A 80 -6.36 -7.29 5.24
C THR A 80 -7.26 -7.58 6.44
N MET A 81 -8.50 -7.08 6.46
CA MET A 81 -9.38 -7.25 7.62
C MET A 81 -9.60 -8.70 8.03
N ARG A 82 -9.57 -9.63 7.07
CA ARG A 82 -9.80 -11.07 7.27
C ARG A 82 -8.54 -11.84 7.67
N ALA A 83 -7.37 -11.18 7.75
CA ALA A 83 -6.09 -11.85 7.98
C ALA A 83 -6.09 -12.75 9.21
N PHE A 84 -6.60 -12.23 10.34
CA PHE A 84 -6.77 -12.98 11.59
C PHE A 84 -8.19 -12.90 12.15
N ALA A 85 -8.93 -11.82 11.88
CA ALA A 85 -10.26 -11.63 12.44
C ALA A 85 -11.25 -12.74 12.05
N ASP A 86 -11.17 -13.28 10.83
CA ASP A 86 -12.03 -14.40 10.41
C ASP A 86 -11.69 -15.70 11.14
N GLU A 87 -10.41 -15.96 11.43
CA GLU A 87 -9.98 -17.14 12.17
C GLU A 87 -10.36 -17.04 13.65
N HIS A 88 -10.28 -15.83 14.22
CA HIS A 88 -10.83 -15.53 15.53
C HIS A 88 -12.35 -15.77 15.58
N ARG A 89 -13.08 -15.25 14.59
CA ARG A 89 -14.54 -15.36 14.52
C ARG A 89 -15.02 -16.79 14.36
N ASN A 90 -14.32 -17.58 13.55
CA ASN A 90 -14.70 -18.96 13.23
C ASN A 90 -14.14 -19.98 14.24
N HIS A 91 -13.54 -19.53 15.36
CA HIS A 91 -12.90 -20.37 16.36
C HIS A 91 -11.85 -21.35 15.79
N SER A 92 -11.28 -21.05 14.61
CA SER A 92 -10.24 -21.86 13.98
C SER A 92 -8.83 -21.44 14.39
N LEU A 93 -8.70 -20.29 15.05
CA LEU A 93 -7.41 -19.77 15.50
C LEU A 93 -6.66 -20.70 16.49
N PRO A 94 -7.32 -21.40 17.45
CA PRO A 94 -6.68 -22.43 18.26
C PRO A 94 -6.12 -23.60 17.43
N LEU A 95 -6.80 -24.00 16.35
CA LEU A 95 -6.32 -25.05 15.44
C LEU A 95 -5.08 -24.61 14.65
N LEU A 96 -5.01 -23.32 14.31
CA LEU A 96 -3.86 -22.74 13.62
C LEU A 96 -2.67 -22.56 14.56
N ILE A 97 -2.93 -22.19 15.81
CA ILE A 97 -1.91 -22.03 16.85
C ILE A 97 -1.31 -23.37 17.28
N SER A 98 -2.14 -24.42 17.37
CA SER A 98 -1.69 -25.77 17.77
C SER A 98 -0.95 -26.52 16.68
N ALA A 99 -1.00 -26.03 15.43
CA ALA A 99 -0.16 -26.54 14.36
C ALA A 99 1.33 -26.40 14.73
N PRO A 100 2.22 -27.30 14.27
CA PRO A 100 3.66 -27.28 14.53
C PRO A 100 4.39 -26.18 13.72
N LEU A 101 3.83 -24.97 13.70
CA LEU A 101 4.34 -23.79 13.03
C LEU A 101 4.65 -22.70 14.06
N SER A 102 5.76 -22.00 13.90
CA SER A 102 6.06 -20.84 14.75
C SER A 102 5.08 -19.68 14.45
N ALA A 103 4.79 -18.85 15.44
CA ALA A 103 3.96 -17.65 15.24
C ALA A 103 4.55 -16.75 14.13
N SER A 104 5.87 -16.62 14.07
CA SER A 104 6.57 -15.89 13.00
C SER A 104 6.28 -16.44 11.61
N GLN A 105 6.26 -17.76 11.41
CA GLN A 105 5.98 -18.36 10.11
C GLN A 105 4.53 -18.16 9.66
N ILE A 106 3.59 -18.11 10.62
CA ILE A 106 2.17 -17.84 10.35
C ILE A 106 1.98 -16.39 9.94
N VAL A 107 2.48 -15.45 10.75
CA VAL A 107 2.34 -14.00 10.50
C VAL A 107 2.99 -13.61 9.19
N LEU A 108 4.25 -14.02 8.96
CA LEU A 108 4.95 -13.73 7.72
C LEU A 108 4.30 -14.40 6.51
N GLY A 109 3.75 -15.61 6.68
CA GLY A 109 3.00 -16.30 5.62
C GLY A 109 1.76 -15.52 5.19
N LYS A 110 0.94 -15.09 6.15
CA LYS A 110 -0.26 -14.28 5.88
C LYS A 110 0.11 -12.94 5.27
N TYR A 111 1.08 -12.24 5.85
CA TYR A 111 1.59 -10.97 5.33
C TYR A 111 2.01 -11.07 3.86
N LEU A 112 2.83 -12.07 3.50
CA LEU A 112 3.25 -12.28 2.11
C LEU A 112 2.08 -12.65 1.18
N GLY A 113 1.09 -13.40 1.67
CA GLY A 113 -0.13 -13.71 0.92
C GLY A 113 -0.89 -12.43 0.53
N TYR A 114 -1.15 -11.55 1.49
CA TYR A 114 -1.81 -10.26 1.21
C TYR A 114 -0.93 -9.32 0.37
N LEU A 115 0.38 -9.26 0.66
CA LEU A 115 1.32 -8.44 -0.10
C LEU A 115 1.38 -8.88 -1.57
N SER A 116 1.32 -10.19 -1.86
CA SER A 116 1.32 -10.69 -3.23
C SER A 116 0.06 -10.32 -4.03
N PHE A 117 -1.10 -10.20 -3.38
CA PHE A 117 -2.30 -9.63 -4.02
C PHE A 117 -2.07 -8.18 -4.43
N PHE A 118 -1.47 -7.37 -3.54
CA PHE A 118 -1.13 -5.99 -3.86
C PHE A 118 -0.01 -5.86 -4.90
N LEU A 119 0.95 -6.79 -4.96
CA LEU A 119 1.94 -6.85 -6.03
C LEU A 119 1.29 -7.07 -7.40
N LEU A 120 0.28 -7.94 -7.48
CA LEU A 120 -0.48 -8.11 -8.72
C LEU A 120 -1.20 -6.81 -9.10
N GLN A 121 -1.82 -6.13 -8.13
CA GLN A 121 -2.47 -4.84 -8.37
C GLN A 121 -1.47 -3.76 -8.82
N LEU A 122 -0.27 -3.69 -8.22
CA LEU A 122 0.82 -2.81 -8.63
C LEU A 122 1.25 -3.10 -10.07
N LEU A 123 1.37 -4.37 -10.45
CA LEU A 123 1.71 -4.78 -11.80
C LEU A 123 0.64 -4.33 -12.81
N LEU A 124 -0.64 -4.43 -12.46
CA LEU A 124 -1.74 -3.91 -13.29
C LEU A 124 -1.70 -2.38 -13.43
N ILE A 125 -1.29 -1.67 -12.39
CA ILE A 125 -1.09 -0.22 -12.43
C ILE A 125 0.09 0.12 -13.34
N ALA A 126 1.19 -0.63 -13.28
CA ALA A 126 2.39 -0.41 -14.09
C ALA A 126 2.13 -0.54 -15.60
N PHE A 127 1.17 -1.36 -16.02
CA PHE A 127 0.81 -1.47 -17.43
C PHE A 127 0.21 -0.18 -18.02
N MET A 128 -0.43 0.66 -17.20
CA MET A 128 -0.98 1.95 -17.66
C MET A 128 0.12 2.90 -18.18
N PRO A 129 1.14 3.31 -17.38
CA PRO A 129 2.22 4.16 -17.88
C PRO A 129 3.06 3.45 -18.95
N LEU A 130 3.26 2.14 -18.87
CA LEU A 130 4.00 1.41 -19.92
C LEU A 130 3.31 1.49 -21.29
N SER A 131 1.98 1.59 -21.35
CA SER A 131 1.25 1.78 -22.61
C SER A 131 1.60 3.09 -23.32
N LEU A 132 1.95 4.14 -22.57
CA LEU A 132 2.34 5.45 -23.10
C LEU A 132 3.72 5.45 -23.75
N MET A 133 4.58 4.44 -23.51
CA MET A 133 5.91 4.35 -24.13
C MET A 133 5.84 4.31 -25.67
N THR A 134 4.69 3.96 -26.23
CA THR A 134 4.45 3.93 -27.68
C THR A 134 4.28 5.33 -28.28
N GLY A 135 3.91 6.33 -27.48
CA GLY A 135 3.57 7.69 -27.95
C GLY A 135 4.25 8.83 -27.19
N ALA A 136 4.94 8.57 -26.07
CA ALA A 136 5.60 9.57 -25.25
C ALA A 136 6.95 9.07 -24.70
N ALA A 137 7.90 10.00 -24.52
CA ALA A 137 9.12 9.73 -23.77
C ALA A 137 8.79 9.69 -22.28
N ILE A 138 9.11 8.57 -21.63
CA ILE A 138 8.89 8.34 -20.20
C ILE A 138 10.23 8.13 -19.52
N ASP A 139 10.42 8.80 -18.39
CA ASP A 139 11.59 8.60 -17.54
C ASP A 139 11.42 7.31 -16.74
N LEU A 140 11.96 6.22 -17.29
CA LEU A 140 11.92 4.89 -16.66
C LEU A 140 12.53 4.87 -15.25
N TYR A 141 13.51 5.74 -14.99
CA TYR A 141 14.10 5.89 -13.67
C TYR A 141 13.10 6.43 -12.65
N GLN A 142 12.41 7.52 -12.99
CA GLN A 142 11.38 8.10 -12.13
C GLN A 142 10.19 7.16 -11.96
N LEU A 143 9.74 6.49 -13.03
CA LEU A 143 8.70 5.47 -12.95
C LEU A 143 9.12 4.32 -12.01
N GLY A 144 10.34 3.81 -12.16
CA GLY A 144 10.86 2.73 -11.32
C GLY A 144 10.94 3.11 -9.84
N ALA A 145 11.46 4.31 -9.54
CA ALA A 145 11.52 4.86 -8.18
C ALA A 145 10.13 5.02 -7.57
N ALA A 146 9.18 5.58 -8.32
CA ALA A 146 7.81 5.80 -7.87
C ALA A 146 7.06 4.48 -7.63
N MET A 147 7.22 3.50 -8.53
CA MET A 147 6.65 2.15 -8.36
C MET A 147 7.23 1.42 -7.16
N PHE A 148 8.54 1.57 -6.93
CA PHE A 148 9.22 0.99 -5.78
C PHE A 148 8.74 1.64 -4.47
N GLY A 149 8.58 2.97 -4.44
CA GLY A 149 8.00 3.67 -3.30
C GLY A 149 6.56 3.23 -3.01
N LEU A 150 5.75 3.06 -4.05
CA LEU A 150 4.36 2.61 -3.90
C LEU A 150 4.29 1.18 -3.35
N LEU A 151 5.22 0.30 -3.75
CA LEU A 151 5.35 -1.04 -3.18
C LEU A 151 5.64 -1.00 -1.69
N PHE A 152 6.61 -0.19 -1.23
CA PHE A 152 6.93 -0.05 0.19
C PHE A 152 5.80 0.59 1.00
N LEU A 153 5.12 1.57 0.41
CA LEU A 153 3.97 2.21 1.03
C LEU A 153 2.84 1.18 1.27
N VAL A 154 2.50 0.39 0.26
CA VAL A 154 1.47 -0.64 0.37
C VAL A 154 1.91 -1.77 1.32
N ALA A 155 3.19 -2.14 1.30
CA ALA A 155 3.75 -3.10 2.25
C ALA A 155 3.56 -2.65 3.71
N SER A 156 3.71 -1.35 3.99
CA SER A 156 3.41 -0.75 5.30
C SER A 156 1.92 -0.80 5.65
N PHE A 157 1.03 -0.51 4.69
CA PHE A 157 -0.41 -0.62 4.91
C PHE A 157 -0.84 -2.05 5.24
N VAL A 158 -0.27 -3.04 4.52
CA VAL A 158 -0.54 -4.46 4.79
C VAL A 158 -0.03 -4.86 6.16
N ALA A 159 1.15 -4.40 6.58
CA ALA A 159 1.69 -4.68 7.91
C ALA A 159 0.78 -4.13 9.02
N ALA A 160 0.38 -2.87 8.93
CA ALA A 160 -0.55 -2.26 9.89
C ALA A 160 -1.91 -2.98 9.93
N GLY A 161 -2.46 -3.31 8.76
CA GLY A 161 -3.74 -4.02 8.66
C GLY A 161 -3.70 -5.44 9.22
N THR A 162 -2.61 -6.18 9.01
CA THR A 162 -2.43 -7.52 9.62
C THR A 162 -2.36 -7.46 11.14
N PHE A 163 -1.68 -6.46 11.70
CA PHE A 163 -1.62 -6.25 13.14
C PHE A 163 -3.00 -5.94 13.72
N ILE A 164 -3.72 -4.97 13.16
CA ILE A 164 -5.05 -4.59 13.65
C ILE A 164 -6.04 -5.74 13.53
N SER A 165 -5.98 -6.52 12.44
CA SER A 165 -6.79 -7.73 12.29
C SER A 165 -6.55 -8.75 13.42
N SER A 166 -5.32 -8.85 13.95
CA SER A 166 -5.00 -9.74 15.08
C SER A 166 -5.52 -9.25 16.45
N LEU A 167 -5.95 -7.99 16.55
CA LEU A 167 -6.49 -7.41 17.78
C LEU A 167 -8.01 -7.59 17.90
N THR A 168 -8.69 -7.93 16.80
CA THR A 168 -10.16 -7.92 16.73
C THR A 168 -10.70 -9.27 16.27
N THR A 169 -11.91 -9.60 16.72
CA THR A 169 -12.63 -10.81 16.29
C THR A 169 -13.64 -10.53 15.18
N GLN A 170 -13.88 -9.25 14.85
CA GLN A 170 -14.85 -8.84 13.84
C GLN A 170 -14.12 -8.16 12.66
N PRO A 171 -14.17 -8.72 11.44
CA PRO A 171 -13.48 -8.17 10.28
C PRO A 171 -13.87 -6.71 9.99
N ILE A 172 -15.14 -6.34 10.15
CA ILE A 172 -15.59 -4.97 9.90
C ILE A 172 -14.89 -3.99 10.86
N ILE A 173 -14.76 -4.35 12.14
CA ILE A 173 -14.06 -3.53 13.14
C ILE A 173 -12.57 -3.45 12.79
N ALA A 174 -11.95 -4.55 12.35
CA ALA A 174 -10.57 -4.56 11.88
C ALA A 174 -10.35 -3.58 10.73
N ALA A 175 -11.24 -3.58 9.74
CA ALA A 175 -11.17 -2.68 8.59
C ALA A 175 -11.29 -1.22 9.04
N VAL A 176 -12.29 -0.89 9.86
CA VAL A 176 -12.50 0.48 10.34
C VAL A 176 -11.31 0.98 11.14
N MET A 177 -10.77 0.19 12.07
CA MET A 177 -9.60 0.59 12.86
C MET A 177 -8.35 0.77 11.99
N THR A 178 -8.14 -0.11 11.00
CA THR A 178 -7.01 0.01 10.06
C THR A 178 -7.14 1.26 9.22
N PHE A 179 -8.32 1.51 8.66
CA PHE A 179 -8.59 2.71 7.90
C PHE A 179 -8.37 3.96 8.76
N CYS A 180 -8.87 3.98 9.99
CA CYS A 180 -8.71 5.11 10.89
C CYS A 180 -7.24 5.39 11.21
N LEU A 181 -6.43 4.35 11.44
CA LEU A 181 -4.98 4.50 11.66
C LEU A 181 -4.29 5.09 10.43
N LEU A 182 -4.53 4.50 9.25
CA LEU A 182 -3.88 4.96 8.01
C LEU A 182 -4.34 6.37 7.61
N PHE A 183 -5.62 6.67 7.79
CA PHE A 183 -6.20 7.99 7.51
C PHE A 183 -5.68 9.05 8.48
N LEU A 184 -5.45 8.72 9.75
CA LEU A 184 -4.82 9.64 10.70
C LEU A 184 -3.38 9.95 10.28
N LEU A 185 -2.60 8.94 9.86
CA LEU A 185 -1.25 9.16 9.32
C LEU A 185 -1.27 10.06 8.07
N TRP A 186 -2.29 9.90 7.22
CA TRP A 186 -2.52 10.76 6.06
C TRP A 186 -2.83 12.22 6.46
N ILE A 187 -3.69 12.44 7.46
CA ILE A 187 -3.99 13.78 7.97
C ILE A 187 -2.73 14.43 8.56
N ILE A 188 -1.91 13.67 9.29
CA ILE A 188 -0.64 14.17 9.83
C ILE A 188 0.27 14.67 8.71
N ASP A 189 0.35 13.94 7.59
CA ASP A 189 1.10 14.37 6.40
C ASP A 189 0.61 15.71 5.86
N PHE A 190 -0.70 15.81 5.65
CA PHE A 190 -1.33 17.01 5.12
C PHE A 190 -1.11 18.21 6.04
N ALA A 191 -1.25 18.01 7.36
CA ALA A 191 -0.97 19.03 8.36
C ALA A 191 0.51 19.43 8.34
N ALA A 192 1.42 18.46 8.27
CA ALA A 192 2.85 18.70 8.18
C ALA A 192 3.22 19.55 6.95
N ALA A 193 2.67 19.25 5.77
CA ALA A 193 2.90 20.01 4.54
C ALA A 193 2.43 21.48 4.62
N SER A 194 1.47 21.79 5.49
CA SER A 194 0.92 23.15 5.66
C SER A 194 1.67 24.03 6.67
N THR A 195 2.61 23.47 7.43
CA THR A 195 3.41 24.24 8.39
C THR A 195 4.47 25.09 7.68
N LEU A 196 4.55 26.39 8.00
CA LEU A 196 5.52 27.32 7.40
C LEU A 196 6.97 26.84 7.60
N SER A 197 7.77 27.03 6.56
CA SER A 197 9.22 26.77 6.52
C SER A 197 9.95 27.41 7.72
N GLY A 198 10.40 26.60 8.67
CA GLY A 198 11.24 27.07 9.79
C GLY A 198 11.07 26.31 11.10
N GLN A 199 9.98 25.58 11.31
CA GLN A 199 9.85 24.65 12.45
C GLN A 199 10.31 23.25 12.07
N ILE A 200 11.07 22.60 12.95
CA ILE A 200 11.40 21.17 12.81
C ILE A 200 10.08 20.42 12.83
N ASN A 201 9.69 19.92 11.67
CA ASN A 201 8.41 19.26 11.50
C ASN A 201 8.54 17.79 11.91
N TRP A 202 8.65 17.54 13.21
CA TRP A 202 8.70 16.19 13.79
C TRP A 202 7.52 15.31 13.33
N LEU A 203 6.38 15.94 13.01
CA LEU A 203 5.19 15.26 12.50
C LEU A 203 5.39 14.72 11.07
N GLY A 204 6.16 15.43 10.24
CA GLY A 204 6.49 14.99 8.89
C GLY A 204 7.32 13.69 8.84
N TRP A 205 8.11 13.41 9.89
CA TRP A 205 8.94 12.21 9.98
C TRP A 205 8.16 10.91 10.24
N ILE A 206 6.90 11.00 10.67
CA ILE A 206 6.03 9.85 10.91
C ILE A 206 5.13 9.58 9.69
N SER A 207 5.15 10.46 8.70
CA SER A 207 4.27 10.39 7.55
C SER A 207 4.71 9.36 6.52
N LEU A 208 3.88 8.33 6.31
CA LEU A 208 4.08 7.36 5.23
C LEU A 208 4.03 7.99 3.83
N LEU A 209 3.14 8.97 3.61
CA LEU A 209 3.01 9.65 2.32
C LEU A 209 4.10 10.70 2.09
N GLY A 210 4.57 11.34 3.15
CA GLY A 210 5.68 12.30 3.08
C GLY A 210 6.95 11.63 2.59
N HIS A 211 7.21 10.40 3.03
CA HIS A 211 8.31 9.57 2.52
C HIS A 211 8.07 9.02 1.09
N PHE A 212 6.83 9.01 0.60
CA PHE A 212 6.48 8.58 -0.76
C PHE A 212 6.61 9.72 -1.79
N GLN A 213 6.32 10.97 -1.43
CA GLN A 213 6.36 12.12 -2.35
C GLN A 213 7.72 12.31 -3.07
N PRO A 214 8.89 12.25 -2.39
CA PRO A 214 10.19 12.36 -3.07
C PRO A 214 10.42 11.24 -4.10
N MET A 215 9.89 10.04 -3.84
CA MET A 215 10.02 8.90 -4.74
C MET A 215 9.18 9.06 -6.01
N LEU A 216 8.05 9.78 -5.95
CA LEU A 216 7.29 10.18 -7.14
C LEU A 216 8.09 11.08 -8.08
N ALA A 217 8.99 11.89 -7.53
CA ALA A 217 9.93 12.74 -8.28
C ALA A 217 11.22 12.00 -8.69
N GLY A 218 11.32 10.69 -8.46
CA GLY A 218 12.50 9.89 -8.81
C GLY A 218 13.61 9.87 -7.75
N GLN A 219 13.41 10.49 -6.59
CA GLN A 219 14.41 10.53 -5.51
C GLN A 219 14.19 9.36 -4.56
N VAL A 220 15.13 8.40 -4.58
CA VAL A 220 15.11 7.25 -3.67
C VAL A 220 16.14 7.49 -2.58
N ASN A 221 15.70 7.97 -1.42
CA ASN A 221 16.59 8.14 -0.27
C ASN A 221 16.60 6.90 0.62
N SER A 222 17.75 6.61 1.21
CA SER A 222 17.92 5.51 2.16
C SER A 222 17.04 5.69 3.41
N VAL A 223 16.82 6.94 3.80
CA VAL A 223 16.00 7.31 4.97
C VAL A 223 14.56 6.85 4.78
N ASP A 224 13.96 7.16 3.63
CA ASP A 224 12.57 6.80 3.31
C ASP A 224 12.38 5.27 3.30
N LEU A 225 13.32 4.55 2.67
CA LEU A 225 13.32 3.08 2.65
C LEU A 225 13.46 2.48 4.04
N SER A 226 14.36 3.03 4.86
CA SER A 226 14.57 2.57 6.23
C SER A 226 13.33 2.81 7.10
N PHE A 227 12.62 3.92 6.89
CA PHE A 227 11.37 4.23 7.58
C PHE A 227 10.29 3.21 7.26
N PHE A 228 10.04 2.92 5.97
CA PHE A 228 9.05 1.91 5.57
C PHE A 228 9.41 0.52 6.11
N ALA A 229 10.69 0.13 6.06
CA ALA A 229 11.16 -1.14 6.59
C ALA A 229 10.94 -1.24 8.11
N LEU A 230 11.30 -0.20 8.87
CA LEU A 230 11.08 -0.14 10.32
C LEU A 230 9.60 -0.20 10.66
N PHE A 231 8.76 0.55 9.94
CA PHE A 231 7.31 0.52 10.11
C PHE A 231 6.77 -0.91 9.94
N CYS A 232 7.13 -1.58 8.84
CA CYS A 232 6.72 -2.97 8.59
C CYS A 232 7.19 -3.92 9.70
N ILE A 233 8.47 -3.84 10.09
CA ILE A 233 9.06 -4.69 11.13
C ILE A 233 8.35 -4.50 12.47
N VAL A 234 8.07 -3.27 12.89
CA VAL A 234 7.40 -2.97 14.17
C VAL A 234 6.01 -3.61 14.20
N PHE A 235 5.17 -3.38 13.18
CA PHE A 235 3.81 -3.93 13.14
C PHE A 235 3.81 -5.46 13.04
N LEU A 236 4.72 -6.06 12.27
CA LEU A 236 4.84 -7.51 12.18
C LEU A 236 5.32 -8.13 13.50
N LEU A 237 6.30 -7.52 14.17
CA LEU A 237 6.76 -7.98 15.49
C LEU A 237 5.66 -7.88 16.54
N MET A 238 4.87 -6.81 16.54
CA MET A 238 3.72 -6.69 17.44
C MET A 238 2.67 -7.78 17.16
N THR A 239 2.44 -8.12 15.89
CA THR A 239 1.53 -9.21 15.51
C THR A 239 2.04 -10.57 16.00
N ILE A 240 3.34 -10.84 15.85
CA ILE A 240 3.97 -12.08 16.34
C ILE A 240 3.82 -12.18 17.86
N ARG A 241 4.17 -11.12 18.59
CA ARG A 241 4.03 -11.08 20.06
C ARG A 241 2.60 -11.26 20.52
N ARG A 242 1.63 -10.68 19.81
CA ARG A 242 0.20 -10.85 20.09
C ARG A 242 -0.21 -12.31 19.94
N LEU A 243 0.25 -12.96 18.88
CA LEU A 243 -0.07 -14.37 18.62
C LEU A 243 0.60 -15.30 19.64
N ASP A 244 1.88 -15.06 19.98
CA ASP A 244 2.60 -15.82 21.01
C ASP A 244 1.95 -15.69 22.39
N ALA A 245 1.50 -14.49 22.77
CA ALA A 245 0.78 -14.27 24.01
C ALA A 245 -0.54 -15.07 24.05
N ALA A 246 -1.25 -15.19 22.92
CA ALA A 246 -2.46 -16.00 22.83
C ALA A 246 -2.18 -17.51 22.96
N ARG A 247 -0.99 -17.97 22.57
CA ARG A 247 -0.57 -19.38 22.77
C ARG A 247 -0.36 -19.71 24.23
N LEU A 248 0.21 -18.78 25.00
CA LEU A 248 0.56 -18.99 26.41
C LEU A 248 -0.66 -18.94 27.35
N SER A 249 -1.77 -18.36 26.91
CA SER A 249 -3.02 -18.26 27.67
C SER A 249 -3.95 -19.48 27.55
N GLN A 250 -3.57 -20.48 26.73
CA GLN A 250 -4.30 -21.75 26.56
C GLN A 250 -3.66 -22.85 27.40
#